data_AF-A0A935QX85-F1
#
_entry.id   AF-A0A935QX85-F1
#
_cell.length_a   1.000
_cell.length_b   1.000
_cell.length_c   1.000
_cell.angle_alpha   90.00
_cell.angle_beta   90.00
_cell.angle_gamma   90.00
#
_symmetry.space_group_name_H-M   'P 1'
#
loop_
_entity.id
_entity.type
_entity.pdbx_description
1 polymer ?
#
loop_
_entity_poly.entity_id
_entity_poly.type
_entity_poly.pdbx_seq_one_letter_code
_entity_poly.pdbx_strand_id
1 'polypeptide(L)'
;MRLPMSPVFALLPLLACGQRTLTHLSADEEAVILGHNELALDLMAAAPAEENLFIGSFSITSALGMTYAGAAGQTAEEMADVMHVNVDDATFHTALGAISRDLNGQHKGYDLLSGNRLWGQKRLGFEQDFLDITANDYGAELKELDFAREHRGRPQRHQPLGVPSDQRPHRRGGQA
;
A
#
# COMPACT_ATOMS: atom_id res chain seq x y z
N MET A 1 -41.00 -5.67 -57.86
CA MET A 1 -40.85 -6.98 -57.21
C MET A 1 -39.43 -7.08 -56.66
N ARG A 2 -39.32 -6.92 -55.33
CA ARG A 2 -38.24 -7.30 -54.37
C ARG A 2 -36.75 -7.15 -54.76
N LEU A 3 -36.10 -6.15 -54.17
CA LEU A 3 -34.65 -6.12 -53.89
C LEU A 3 -34.36 -7.01 -52.65
N PRO A 4 -33.24 -7.75 -52.60
CA PRO A 4 -32.83 -8.45 -51.39
C PRO A 4 -32.03 -7.54 -50.46
N MET A 5 -32.52 -7.34 -49.23
CA MET A 5 -31.76 -6.79 -48.10
C MET A 5 -30.79 -7.86 -47.58
N SER A 6 -29.48 -7.58 -47.60
CA SER A 6 -28.51 -8.30 -46.76
C SER A 6 -28.55 -7.71 -45.34
N PRO A 7 -28.60 -8.53 -44.27
CA PRO A 7 -28.41 -8.01 -42.92
C PRO A 7 -26.91 -7.83 -42.68
N VAL A 8 -26.50 -6.58 -42.45
CA VAL A 8 -25.19 -6.26 -41.88
C VAL A 8 -25.25 -6.66 -40.41
N PHE A 9 -24.69 -7.81 -40.06
CA PHE A 9 -24.38 -8.15 -38.67
C PHE A 9 -23.18 -7.32 -38.24
N ALA A 10 -23.44 -6.17 -37.63
CA ALA A 10 -22.42 -5.41 -36.93
C ALA A 10 -22.06 -6.16 -35.63
N LEU A 11 -21.00 -6.97 -35.71
CA LEU A 11 -20.35 -7.54 -34.52
C LEU A 11 -19.57 -6.40 -33.84
N LEU A 12 -20.23 -5.68 -32.92
CA LEU A 12 -19.53 -4.77 -32.03
C LEU A 12 -18.60 -5.62 -31.15
N PRO A 13 -17.28 -5.41 -31.15
CA PRO A 13 -16.45 -6.02 -30.11
C PRO A 13 -16.88 -5.35 -28.81
N LEU A 14 -17.44 -6.16 -27.92
CA LEU A 14 -17.63 -5.81 -26.52
C LEU A 14 -16.24 -5.41 -26.02
N LEU A 15 -16.00 -4.10 -25.87
CA LEU A 15 -14.93 -3.60 -25.02
C LEU A 15 -15.23 -4.15 -23.64
N ALA A 16 -14.67 -5.32 -23.33
CA ALA A 16 -14.45 -5.77 -21.97
C ALA A 16 -13.47 -4.77 -21.37
N CYS A 17 -14.00 -3.62 -20.97
CA CYS A 17 -13.34 -2.75 -20.03
C CYS A 17 -13.09 -3.62 -18.81
N GLY A 18 -11.81 -3.90 -18.55
CA GLY A 18 -11.37 -4.75 -17.44
C GLY A 18 -11.93 -4.25 -16.13
N GLN A 19 -13.13 -4.73 -15.79
CA GLN A 19 -13.60 -4.76 -14.43
C GLN A 19 -12.92 -6.01 -13.87
N ARG A 20 -11.94 -5.83 -13.00
CA ARG A 20 -11.71 -6.84 -11.96
C ARG A 20 -13.06 -7.00 -11.29
N THR A 21 -13.76 -8.09 -11.60
CA THR A 21 -14.68 -8.71 -10.65
C THR A 21 -13.95 -8.75 -9.32
N LEU A 22 -14.57 -8.45 -8.18
CA LEU A 22 -13.96 -8.68 -6.86
C LEU A 22 -13.46 -10.13 -6.86
N THR A 23 -12.18 -10.28 -7.16
CA THR A 23 -11.54 -11.53 -7.53
C THR A 23 -11.19 -12.19 -6.22
N HIS A 24 -11.73 -13.39 -6.01
CA HIS A 24 -11.47 -14.31 -4.91
C HIS A 24 -10.16 -13.99 -4.15
N LEU A 25 -10.28 -13.44 -2.93
CA LEU A 25 -9.15 -13.29 -2.02
C LEU A 25 -8.49 -14.66 -1.83
N SER A 26 -7.17 -14.72 -1.78
CA SER A 26 -6.53 -15.93 -1.28
C SER A 26 -6.83 -16.09 0.22
N ALA A 27 -6.69 -17.30 0.74
CA ALA A 27 -6.83 -17.53 2.19
C ALA A 27 -5.81 -16.70 2.98
N ASP A 28 -4.62 -16.48 2.41
CA ASP A 28 -3.56 -15.67 3.02
C ASP A 28 -3.91 -14.19 3.04
N GLU A 29 -4.46 -13.66 1.94
CA GLU A 29 -4.96 -12.27 1.87
C GLU A 29 -6.11 -12.06 2.87
N GLU A 30 -7.03 -13.02 2.98
CA GLU A 30 -8.11 -12.97 3.95
C GLU A 30 -7.59 -12.94 5.39
N ALA A 31 -6.63 -13.80 5.73
CA ALA A 31 -6.01 -13.82 7.06
C ALA A 31 -5.33 -12.48 7.40
N VAL A 32 -4.59 -11.89 6.46
CA VAL A 32 -3.94 -10.58 6.64
C VAL A 32 -4.98 -9.45 6.76
N ILE A 33 -6.06 -9.49 5.98
CA ILE A 33 -7.17 -8.51 6.09
C ILE A 33 -7.84 -8.60 7.45
N LEU A 34 -8.08 -9.80 7.97
CA LEU A 34 -8.67 -9.97 9.30
C LEU A 34 -7.76 -9.41 10.39
N GLY A 35 -6.45 -9.72 10.36
CA GLY A 35 -5.49 -9.14 11.31
C GLY A 35 -5.40 -7.61 11.22
N HIS A 36 -5.40 -7.07 9.99
CA HIS A 36 -5.45 -5.62 9.77
C HIS A 36 -6.71 -4.97 10.38
N ASN A 37 -7.87 -5.61 10.24
CA ASN A 37 -9.13 -5.12 10.81
C ASN A 37 -9.09 -5.10 12.35
N GLU A 38 -8.55 -6.14 12.98
CA GLU A 38 -8.38 -6.18 14.44
C GLU A 38 -7.45 -5.05 14.91
N LEU A 39 -6.28 -4.87 14.28
CA LEU A 39 -5.39 -3.73 14.58
C LEU A 39 -6.10 -2.38 14.39
N ALA A 40 -6.93 -2.24 13.35
CA ALA A 40 -7.67 -1.01 13.12
C ALA A 40 -8.68 -0.73 14.25
N LEU A 41 -9.35 -1.77 14.76
CA LEU A 41 -10.26 -1.67 15.90
C LEU A 41 -9.51 -1.34 17.19
N ASP A 42 -8.35 -1.97 17.43
CA ASP A 42 -7.49 -1.67 18.58
C ASP A 42 -7.01 -0.22 18.58
N LEU A 43 -6.57 0.29 17.43
CA LEU A 43 -6.18 1.69 17.27
C LEU A 43 -7.33 2.66 17.57
N MET A 44 -8.54 2.33 17.12
CA MET A 44 -9.73 3.14 17.39
C MET A 44 -10.13 3.09 18.86
N ALA A 45 -10.00 1.94 19.51
CA ALA A 45 -10.29 1.78 20.94
C ALA A 45 -9.27 2.49 21.84
N ALA A 46 -8.01 2.58 21.41
CA ALA A 46 -6.94 3.28 22.11
C ALA A 46 -6.98 4.80 21.90
N ALA A 47 -7.72 5.30 20.91
CA ALA A 47 -7.76 6.71 20.58
C ALA A 47 -8.66 7.52 21.55
N PRO A 48 -8.31 8.80 21.82
CA PRO A 48 -9.11 9.65 22.70
C PRO A 48 -10.50 9.97 22.11
N ALA A 49 -11.53 9.86 22.94
CA ALA A 49 -12.94 9.94 22.51
C ALA A 49 -13.47 11.37 22.24
N GLU A 50 -12.75 12.41 22.65
CA GLU A 50 -13.25 13.79 22.72
C GLU A 50 -12.81 14.68 21.53
N GLU A 51 -12.09 14.12 20.55
CA GLU A 51 -11.57 14.86 19.39
C GLU A 51 -11.98 14.22 18.06
N ASN A 52 -11.99 15.04 17.00
CA ASN A 52 -12.19 14.52 15.65
C ASN A 52 -11.00 13.62 15.27
N LEU A 53 -11.29 12.35 14.95
CA LEU A 53 -10.28 11.35 14.64
C LEU A 53 -10.40 10.87 13.19
N PHE A 54 -9.27 10.85 12.48
CA PHE A 54 -9.12 10.22 11.18
C PHE A 54 -7.79 9.48 11.13
N ILE A 55 -7.83 8.15 10.90
CA ILE A 55 -6.65 7.28 10.89
C ILE A 55 -6.60 6.49 9.59
N GLY A 56 -5.48 6.56 8.89
CA GLY A 56 -5.16 5.64 7.79
C GLY A 56 -4.56 4.35 8.34
N SER A 57 -5.39 3.48 8.93
CA SER A 57 -4.94 2.24 9.59
C SER A 57 -4.11 1.35 8.66
N PHE A 58 -4.49 1.26 7.38
CA PHE A 58 -3.75 0.47 6.40
C PHE A 58 -2.33 1.02 6.14
N SER A 59 -2.16 2.35 6.18
CA SER A 59 -0.84 2.97 6.06
C SER A 59 0.04 2.63 7.28
N ILE A 60 -0.54 2.61 8.48
CA ILE A 60 0.15 2.19 9.71
C ILE A 60 0.57 0.73 9.60
N THR A 61 -0.35 -0.15 9.20
CA THR A 61 -0.10 -1.59 9.00
C THR A 61 1.02 -1.81 7.99
N SER A 62 1.01 -1.07 6.87
CA SER A 62 2.05 -1.15 5.84
C SER A 62 3.42 -0.69 6.36
N ALA A 63 3.46 0.42 7.10
CA ALA A 63 4.71 0.95 7.67
C ALA A 63 5.31 0.03 8.74
N LEU A 64 4.46 -0.52 9.61
CA LEU A 64 4.86 -1.51 10.62
C LEU A 64 5.25 -2.83 9.96
N GLY A 65 4.55 -3.29 8.93
CA GLY A 65 4.91 -4.47 8.15
C GLY A 65 6.30 -4.37 7.53
N MET A 66 6.65 -3.22 6.94
CA MET A 66 8.02 -3.01 6.47
C MET A 66 9.05 -3.05 7.60
N THR A 67 8.70 -2.54 8.79
CA THR A 67 9.61 -2.55 9.95
C THR A 67 9.74 -3.96 10.55
N TYR A 68 8.65 -4.71 10.55
CA TYR A 68 8.57 -6.11 10.99
C TYR A 68 9.49 -7.02 10.15
N ALA A 69 9.60 -6.77 8.84
CA ALA A 69 10.51 -7.50 7.95
C ALA A 69 11.99 -7.45 8.40
N GLY A 70 12.39 -6.43 9.16
CA GLY A 70 13.74 -6.28 9.71
C GLY A 70 13.86 -6.57 11.21
N ALA A 71 12.76 -6.96 11.86
CA ALA A 71 12.73 -7.26 13.28
C ALA A 71 13.16 -8.71 13.56
N ALA A 72 13.63 -8.99 14.77
CA ALA A 72 13.99 -10.34 15.20
C ALA A 72 13.74 -10.55 16.70
N GLY A 73 13.61 -11.82 17.11
CA GLY A 73 13.39 -12.20 18.50
C GLY A 73 12.16 -11.54 19.10
N GLN A 74 12.27 -11.08 20.36
CA GLN A 74 11.16 -10.46 21.09
C GLN A 74 10.53 -9.27 20.33
N THR A 75 11.34 -8.48 19.61
CA THR A 75 10.80 -7.35 18.84
C THR A 75 9.89 -7.82 17.70
N ALA A 76 10.27 -8.89 17.00
CA ALA A 76 9.40 -9.46 15.96
C ALA A 76 8.12 -10.04 16.58
N GLU A 77 8.24 -10.77 17.70
CA GLU A 77 7.09 -11.37 18.40
C GLU A 77 6.06 -10.32 18.84
N GLU A 78 6.51 -9.24 19.48
CA GLU A 78 5.62 -8.15 19.93
C GLU A 78 4.97 -7.41 18.75
N MET A 79 5.70 -7.22 17.64
CA MET A 79 5.14 -6.60 16.44
C MET A 79 4.10 -7.48 15.76
N ALA A 80 4.36 -8.79 15.66
CA ALA A 80 3.42 -9.74 15.10
C ALA A 80 2.12 -9.82 15.91
N ASP A 81 2.24 -9.83 17.25
CA ASP A 81 1.09 -9.86 18.17
C ASP A 81 0.20 -8.62 18.00
N VAL A 82 0.78 -7.42 18.06
CA VAL A 82 0.04 -6.16 17.89
C VAL A 82 -0.61 -6.04 16.51
N MET A 83 0.07 -6.53 15.46
CA MET A 83 -0.47 -6.50 14.10
C MET A 83 -1.43 -7.67 13.79
N HIS A 84 -1.67 -8.56 14.75
CA HIS A 84 -2.48 -9.76 14.59
C HIS A 84 -2.03 -10.63 13.40
N VAL A 85 -0.71 -10.85 13.28
CA VAL A 85 -0.11 -11.68 12.22
C VAL A 85 -0.33 -13.16 12.54
N ASN A 86 -1.19 -13.81 11.75
CA ASN A 86 -1.59 -15.21 11.95
C ASN A 86 -1.12 -16.16 10.84
N VAL A 87 -0.17 -15.73 10.02
CA VAL A 87 0.48 -16.49 8.95
C VAL A 87 2.00 -16.37 9.11
N ASP A 88 2.78 -17.15 8.37
CA ASP A 88 4.25 -16.99 8.38
C ASP A 88 4.68 -15.66 7.73
N ASP A 89 5.87 -15.18 8.09
CA ASP A 89 6.38 -13.86 7.69
C ASP A 89 6.41 -13.64 6.18
N ALA A 90 6.87 -14.63 5.42
CA ALA A 90 6.96 -14.53 3.97
C ALA A 90 5.57 -14.40 3.34
N THR A 91 4.62 -15.19 3.84
CA THR A 91 3.20 -15.10 3.45
C THR A 91 2.59 -13.76 3.84
N PHE A 92 2.86 -13.25 5.05
CA PHE A 92 2.38 -11.96 5.51
C PHE A 92 2.83 -10.81 4.60
N HIS A 93 4.12 -10.72 4.29
CA HIS A 93 4.66 -9.66 3.44
C HIS A 93 4.12 -9.74 2.01
N THR A 94 4.07 -10.95 1.43
CA THR A 94 3.55 -11.18 0.08
C THR A 94 2.08 -10.76 -0.03
N ALA A 95 1.25 -11.18 0.93
CA ALA A 95 -0.18 -10.89 0.94
C ALA A 95 -0.46 -9.39 1.21
N LEU A 96 0.20 -8.78 2.21
CA LEU A 96 0.04 -7.36 2.50
C LEU A 96 0.50 -6.49 1.31
N GLY A 97 1.57 -6.89 0.63
CA GLY A 97 2.04 -6.26 -0.60
C GLY A 97 1.03 -6.37 -1.75
N ALA A 98 0.40 -7.54 -1.93
CA ALA A 98 -0.66 -7.73 -2.92
C ALA A 98 -1.87 -6.84 -2.65
N ILE A 99 -2.32 -6.76 -1.40
CA ILE A 99 -3.40 -5.87 -0.97
C ILE A 99 -3.04 -4.40 -1.22
N SER A 100 -1.83 -3.97 -0.86
CA SER A 100 -1.35 -2.60 -1.08
C SER A 100 -1.33 -2.23 -2.57
N ARG A 101 -0.87 -3.14 -3.44
CA ARG A 101 -0.88 -2.93 -4.90
C ARG A 101 -2.30 -2.87 -5.46
N ASP A 102 -3.23 -3.67 -4.95
CA ASP A 102 -4.62 -3.59 -5.37
C ASP A 102 -5.24 -2.25 -4.95
N LEU A 103 -5.08 -1.82 -3.70
CA LEU A 103 -5.60 -0.54 -3.20
C LEU A 103 -5.05 0.68 -3.95
N ASN A 104 -3.78 0.63 -4.38
CA ASN A 104 -3.15 1.67 -5.19
C ASN A 104 -3.38 1.51 -6.71
N GLY A 105 -4.12 0.48 -7.12
CA GLY A 105 -4.46 0.22 -8.52
C GLY A 105 -5.45 1.24 -9.08
N GLN A 106 -5.67 1.18 -10.40
CA GLN A 106 -6.71 1.97 -11.04
C GLN A 106 -8.07 1.30 -10.86
N HIS A 107 -8.98 1.95 -10.16
CA HIS A 107 -10.33 1.44 -9.91
C HIS A 107 -11.41 2.41 -10.35
N LYS A 108 -12.54 1.87 -10.83
CA LYS A 108 -13.72 2.68 -11.10
C LYS A 108 -14.48 2.86 -9.78
N GLY A 109 -14.53 4.09 -9.27
CA GLY A 109 -15.37 4.43 -8.11
C GLY A 109 -14.61 5.05 -6.94
N TYR A 110 -13.28 5.04 -6.97
CA TYR A 110 -12.46 5.78 -6.01
C TYR A 110 -11.14 6.22 -6.63
N ASP A 111 -10.57 7.29 -6.07
CA ASP A 111 -9.20 7.72 -6.30
C ASP A 111 -8.46 7.61 -4.96
N LEU A 112 -7.53 6.66 -4.84
CA LEU A 112 -6.74 6.43 -3.62
C LEU A 112 -5.26 6.39 -3.99
N LEU A 113 -4.45 7.06 -3.16
CA LEU A 113 -3.00 6.98 -3.20
C LEU A 113 -2.50 6.79 -1.78
N SER A 114 -1.78 5.69 -1.57
CA SER A 114 -1.11 5.34 -0.33
C SER A 114 0.34 5.01 -0.64
N GLY A 115 1.26 5.70 0.04
CA GLY A 115 2.69 5.51 -0.18
C GLY A 115 3.44 5.59 1.14
N ASN A 116 4.29 4.61 1.38
CA ASN A 116 5.19 4.56 2.52
C ASN A 116 6.64 4.55 2.03
N ARG A 117 7.56 4.96 2.90
CA ARG A 117 9.00 4.87 2.63
C ARG A 117 9.76 4.73 3.94
N LEU A 118 10.83 3.95 3.90
CA LEU A 118 11.83 3.89 4.97
C LEU A 118 13.02 4.79 4.62
N TRP A 119 13.59 5.42 5.65
CA TRP A 119 14.85 6.15 5.52
C TRP A 119 15.86 5.63 6.52
N GLY A 120 17.03 5.22 6.01
CA GLY A 120 18.11 4.66 6.80
C GLY A 120 19.33 5.56 6.87
N GLN A 121 20.14 5.42 7.92
CA GLN A 121 21.42 6.14 8.00
C GLN A 121 22.42 5.56 6.99
N LYS A 122 23.07 6.45 6.22
CA LYS A 122 24.18 6.07 5.32
C LYS A 122 25.26 5.31 6.06
N ARG A 123 25.77 4.27 5.41
CA ARG A 123 26.89 3.42 5.89
C ARG A 123 26.55 2.60 7.14
N LEU A 124 25.27 2.43 7.47
CA LEU A 124 24.85 1.49 8.51
C LEU A 124 25.00 0.03 8.05
N GLY A 125 24.80 -0.21 6.74
CA GLY A 125 24.75 -1.56 6.16
C GLY A 125 23.38 -2.19 6.43
N PHE A 126 22.59 -2.36 5.37
CA PHE A 126 21.28 -3.02 5.45
C PHE A 126 21.37 -4.40 4.80
N GLU A 127 20.72 -5.39 5.41
CA GLU A 127 20.65 -6.74 4.87
C GLU A 127 19.88 -6.76 3.55
N GLN A 128 20.36 -7.55 2.59
CA GLN A 128 19.80 -7.57 1.24
C GLN A 128 18.36 -8.10 1.25
N ASP A 129 18.07 -9.15 2.01
CA ASP A 129 16.72 -9.74 2.09
C ASP A 129 15.69 -8.71 2.58
N PHE A 130 16.06 -7.86 3.53
CA PHE A 130 15.22 -6.76 4.01
C PHE A 130 14.97 -5.70 2.93
N LEU A 131 16.01 -5.32 2.18
CA LEU A 131 15.89 -4.38 1.06
C LEU A 131 14.99 -4.96 -0.04
N ASP A 132 15.10 -6.26 -0.30
CA ASP A 132 14.31 -6.95 -1.32
C ASP A 132 12.83 -7.03 -0.94
N ILE A 133 12.50 -7.35 0.32
CA ILE A 133 11.10 -7.35 0.82
C ILE A 133 10.50 -5.95 0.69
N THR A 134 11.19 -4.92 1.19
CA THR A 134 10.68 -3.54 1.16
C THR A 134 10.52 -2.98 -0.26
N ALA A 135 11.40 -3.36 -1.18
CA ALA A 135 11.29 -2.99 -2.58
C ALA A 135 10.16 -3.75 -3.31
N ASN A 136 10.13 -5.08 -3.19
CA ASN A 136 9.29 -5.94 -4.04
C ASN A 136 7.85 -6.03 -3.53
N ASP A 137 7.66 -6.19 -2.21
CA ASP A 137 6.32 -6.37 -1.65
C ASP A 137 5.63 -5.04 -1.39
N TYR A 138 6.39 -4.03 -0.93
CA TYR A 138 5.82 -2.75 -0.53
C TYR A 138 6.01 -1.62 -1.56
N GLY A 139 6.83 -1.82 -2.59
CA GLY A 139 7.16 -0.75 -3.55
C GLY A 139 7.88 0.43 -2.90
N ALA A 140 8.58 0.18 -1.78
CA ALA A 140 9.03 1.18 -0.84
C ALA A 140 10.52 1.02 -0.51
N GLU A 141 11.36 1.10 -1.54
CA GLU A 141 12.82 1.06 -1.40
C GLU A 141 13.32 1.98 -0.27
N LEU A 142 14.17 1.42 0.61
CA LEU A 142 14.81 2.19 1.67
C LEU A 142 15.75 3.23 1.06
N LYS A 143 15.56 4.50 1.47
CA LYS A 143 16.41 5.60 1.04
C LYS A 143 17.42 5.97 2.10
N GLU A 144 18.71 5.91 1.77
CA GLU A 144 19.74 6.33 2.72
C GLU A 144 19.90 7.86 2.80
N LEU A 145 19.92 8.38 4.03
CA LEU A 145 20.20 9.78 4.39
C LEU A 145 21.37 9.87 5.39
N ASP A 146 22.02 11.03 5.49
CA ASP A 146 23.10 11.24 6.47
C ASP A 146 22.60 12.02 7.69
N PHE A 147 21.78 11.37 8.52
CA PHE A 147 21.21 11.97 9.73
C PHE A 147 22.29 12.53 10.68
N ALA A 148 23.44 11.86 10.78
CA ALA A 148 24.57 12.29 11.63
C ALA A 148 25.18 13.64 11.21
N ARG A 149 25.15 13.96 9.90
CA ARG A 149 25.57 15.28 9.38
C ARG A 149 24.43 16.28 9.37
N GLU A 150 23.21 15.85 9.06
CA GLU A 150 22.02 16.72 8.97
C GLU A 150 21.57 17.27 10.33
N HIS A 151 21.75 16.54 11.44
CA HIS A 151 21.45 17.10 12.77
C HIS A 151 22.34 18.32 13.13
N ARG A 152 23.45 18.56 12.40
CA ARG A 152 24.38 19.68 12.63
C ARG A 152 24.21 20.89 11.69
N GLY A 153 23.29 20.84 10.71
CA GLY A 153 23.05 21.95 9.78
C GLY A 153 21.65 21.89 9.15
N ARG A 154 21.06 23.07 8.84
CA ARG A 154 19.65 23.27 8.44
C ARG A 154 18.98 22.08 7.72
N PRO A 155 17.73 21.71 8.07
CA PRO A 155 17.02 20.62 7.42
C PRO A 155 16.91 20.89 5.91
N GLN A 156 17.42 19.98 5.09
CA GLN A 156 17.06 19.96 3.68
C GLN A 156 15.58 19.64 3.61
N ARG A 157 14.82 20.36 2.78
CA ARG A 157 13.40 20.07 2.56
C ARG A 157 13.31 18.62 2.08
N HIS A 158 12.81 17.73 2.93
CA HIS A 158 12.44 16.39 2.54
C HIS A 158 11.47 16.55 1.37
N GLN A 159 11.84 16.00 0.21
CA GLN A 159 10.86 15.82 -0.86
C GLN A 159 9.74 14.98 -0.22
N PRO A 160 8.49 15.48 -0.16
CA PRO A 160 7.36 14.63 0.18
C PRO A 160 7.41 13.39 -0.71
N LEU A 161 6.77 12.28 -0.33
CA LEU A 161 6.45 11.21 -1.27
C LEU A 161 5.83 11.88 -2.51
N GLY A 162 6.66 12.10 -3.52
CA GLY A 162 6.25 12.74 -4.74
C GLY A 162 5.42 11.67 -5.39
N VAL A 163 4.11 11.87 -5.43
CA VAL A 163 3.24 11.05 -6.27
C VAL A 163 3.90 11.01 -7.64
N PRO A 164 4.32 9.83 -8.13
CA PRO A 164 4.86 9.68 -9.48
C PRO A 164 3.96 10.42 -10.47
N SER A 165 4.54 11.03 -11.51
CA SER A 165 3.79 11.96 -12.37
C SER A 165 2.58 11.31 -13.06
N ASP A 166 2.65 9.99 -13.24
CA ASP A 166 1.64 9.07 -13.75
C ASP A 166 0.55 8.70 -12.73
N GLN A 167 0.78 8.94 -11.43
CA GLN A 167 -0.18 8.67 -10.35
C GLN A 167 -0.85 9.94 -9.81
N ARG A 168 -0.51 11.14 -10.32
CA ARG A 168 -1.13 12.38 -9.85
C ARG A 168 -2.60 12.46 -10.34
N PRO A 169 -3.59 12.67 -9.45
CA PRO A 169 -4.95 12.85 -9.88
C PRO A 169 -5.02 14.09 -10.79
N HIS A 170 -5.67 13.95 -11.95
CA HIS A 170 -5.97 15.08 -12.80
C HIS A 170 -6.80 16.08 -11.99
N ARG A 171 -6.21 17.24 -11.64
CA ARG A 171 -6.98 18.37 -11.12
C ARG A 171 -8.10 18.64 -12.12
N ARG A 172 -9.34 18.29 -11.78
CA ARG A 172 -10.50 18.86 -12.47
C ARG A 172 -10.44 20.34 -12.17
N GLY A 173 -10.00 21.12 -13.15
CA GLY A 173 -10.03 22.57 -13.08
C GLY A 173 -11.46 23.00 -12.82
N GLY A 174 -11.74 23.42 -11.59
CA GLY A 174 -12.92 24.21 -11.31
C GLY A 174 -12.73 25.56 -12.00
N GLN A 175 -13.43 25.74 -13.11
CA GLN A 175 -13.77 27.08 -13.55
C GLN A 175 -14.81 27.60 -12.55
N ALA A 176 -14.42 28.60 -11.77
CA ALA A 176 -15.34 29.49 -11.07
C ALA A 176 -15.99 30.45 -12.08
#